data_AF-A0AAQ4DR64-F1
#
_entry.id   AF-A0AAQ4DR64-F1
#
_cell.length_a   1.000
_cell.length_b   1.000
_cell.length_c   1.000
_cell.angle_alpha   90.00
_cell.angle_beta   90.00
_cell.angle_gamma   90.00
#
_symmetry.space_group_name_H-M   'P 1'
#
loop_
_entity.id
_entity.type
_entity.pdbx_description
1 polymer ?
#
loop_
_entity_poly.entity_id
_entity_poly.type
_entity_poly.pdbx_seq_one_letter_code
_entity_poly.pdbx_strand_id
1 'polypeptide(L)'
;MDSIFERQGFVTFFFDDILIASRTLDEHLAHLRKVLNVARANNLKLNYDKLKLGLPSVTYLGHQLSKQGITPDPSKVKAISAIPAPTSKAELLHFLGMATYLMKLVPNFSAKTQPLRDILKSDVSWHWIPKMAVAFNDIKSKLTTAPVLH
;
A
#
# COMPACT_ATOMS: atom_id res chain seq x y z
N MET A 1 -1.77 13.12 19.51
CA MET A 1 -3.09 12.57 19.11
C MET A 1 -3.27 11.16 19.61
N ASP A 2 -2.22 10.33 19.62
CA ASP A 2 -2.25 8.94 20.11
C ASP A 2 -2.89 8.79 21.51
N SER A 3 -2.45 9.58 22.49
CA SER A 3 -2.99 9.52 23.87
C SER A 3 -4.45 9.96 24.02
N ILE A 4 -5.03 10.67 23.04
CA ILE A 4 -6.40 11.21 23.09
C ILE A 4 -7.42 10.14 22.69
N PHE A 5 -7.02 9.18 21.86
CA PHE A 5 -7.92 8.20 21.26
C PHE A 5 -7.47 6.74 21.43
N GLU A 6 -6.34 6.50 22.11
CA GLU A 6 -5.66 5.21 22.40
C GLU A 6 -6.55 4.08 22.95
N ARG A 7 -7.82 4.34 23.27
CA ARG A 7 -8.76 3.38 23.86
C ARG A 7 -9.94 2.97 22.97
N GLN A 8 -10.02 3.46 21.72
CA GLN A 8 -11.16 3.21 20.85
C GLN A 8 -10.73 2.31 19.68
N GLY A 9 -10.96 0.99 19.77
CA GLY A 9 -10.55 0.00 18.75
C GLY A 9 -11.18 0.14 17.35
N PHE A 10 -11.90 1.24 17.10
CA PHE A 10 -12.50 1.60 15.80
C PHE A 10 -11.84 2.83 15.16
N VAL A 11 -10.84 3.44 15.81
CA VAL A 11 -10.08 4.58 15.28
C VAL A 11 -8.60 4.29 15.27
N THR A 12 -7.96 4.60 14.15
CA THR A 12 -6.50 4.53 13.97
C THR A 12 -5.98 5.91 13.61
N PHE A 13 -4.80 6.26 14.12
CA PHE A 13 -4.14 7.54 13.88
C PHE A 13 -2.76 7.32 13.29
N PHE A 14 -2.35 8.23 12.41
CA PHE A 14 -0.98 8.31 11.94
C PHE A 14 -0.63 9.76 11.66
N PHE A 15 0.18 10.36 12.52
CA PHE A 15 0.44 11.81 12.54
C PHE A 15 -0.86 12.62 12.56
N ASP A 16 -1.19 13.27 11.43
CA ASP A 16 -2.33 14.17 11.27
C ASP A 16 -3.57 13.47 10.68
N ASP A 17 -3.42 12.23 10.20
CA ASP A 17 -4.52 11.49 9.59
C ASP A 17 -5.29 10.65 10.62
N ILE A 18 -6.62 10.74 10.55
CA ILE A 18 -7.56 9.99 11.41
C ILE A 18 -8.36 9.04 10.52
N LEU A 19 -8.30 7.74 10.81
CA LEU A 19 -9.10 6.72 10.15
C LEU A 19 -10.14 6.15 11.12
N ILE A 20 -11.41 6.21 10.73
CA ILE A 20 -12.52 5.61 11.47
C ILE A 20 -13.05 4.42 10.66
N ALA A 21 -13.11 3.24 11.26
CA ALA A 21 -13.64 2.03 10.64
C ALA A 21 -14.80 1.46 11.48
N SER A 22 -15.85 0.95 10.84
CA SER A 22 -17.06 0.46 11.53
C SER A 22 -17.75 -0.61 10.69
N ARG A 23 -18.59 -1.47 11.30
CA ARG A 23 -19.21 -2.58 10.58
C ARG A 23 -20.50 -2.18 9.88
N THR A 24 -21.22 -1.22 10.44
CA THR A 24 -22.47 -0.68 9.89
C THR A 24 -22.42 0.84 9.80
N LEU A 25 -23.32 1.42 9.00
CA LEU A 25 -23.43 2.88 8.87
C LEU A 25 -23.86 3.53 10.19
N ASP A 26 -24.80 2.92 10.93
CA ASP A 26 -25.26 3.45 12.22
C ASP A 26 -24.13 3.48 13.25
N GLU A 27 -23.34 2.41 13.34
CA GLU A 27 -22.12 2.40 14.15
C GLU A 27 -21.14 3.48 13.70
N HIS A 28 -20.96 3.64 12.39
CA HIS A 28 -20.03 4.62 11.82
C HIS A 28 -20.43 6.06 12.19
N LEU A 29 -21.73 6.38 12.13
CA LEU A 29 -22.25 7.68 12.55
C LEU A 29 -22.03 7.92 14.05
N ALA A 30 -22.24 6.89 14.88
CA ALA A 30 -21.98 6.98 16.32
C ALA A 30 -20.48 7.20 16.62
N HIS A 31 -19.60 6.48 15.92
CA HIS A 31 -18.14 6.63 16.04
C HIS A 31 -17.65 7.99 15.55
N LEU A 32 -18.13 8.45 14.40
CA LEU A 32 -17.83 9.77 13.86
C LEU A 32 -18.23 10.86 14.87
N ARG A 33 -19.42 10.76 15.47
CA ARG A 33 -19.87 11.73 16.48
C ARG A 33 -18.98 11.73 17.72
N LYS A 34 -18.51 10.57 18.18
CA LYS A 34 -17.52 10.48 19.28
C LYS A 34 -16.22 11.18 18.91
N VAL A 35 -15.68 10.90 17.72
CA VAL A 35 -14.40 11.49 17.27
C VAL A 35 -14.51 13.00 17.13
N LEU A 36 -15.59 13.51 16.53
CA LEU A 36 -15.83 14.95 16.38
C LEU A 36 -15.99 15.66 17.74
N ASN A 37 -16.64 15.02 18.71
CA ASN A 37 -16.76 15.58 20.06
C ASN A 37 -15.42 15.68 20.77
N VAL A 38 -14.58 14.65 20.67
CA VAL A 38 -13.22 14.66 21.24
C VAL A 38 -12.34 15.70 20.54
N ALA A 39 -12.42 15.79 19.20
CA ALA A 39 -11.72 16.80 18.43
C ALA A 39 -12.12 18.22 18.88
N ARG A 40 -13.42 18.47 19.05
CA ARG A 40 -13.94 19.75 19.57
C ARG A 40 -13.44 20.06 20.97
N ALA A 41 -13.48 19.08 21.88
CA ALA A 41 -13.04 19.25 23.27
C ALA A 41 -11.53 19.58 23.38
N ASN A 42 -10.73 19.12 22.42
CA ASN A 42 -9.28 19.38 22.36
C ASN A 42 -8.90 20.49 21.37
N ASN A 43 -9.88 21.26 20.88
CA ASN A 43 -9.68 22.36 19.93
C ASN A 43 -8.93 21.95 18.64
N LEU A 44 -9.10 20.69 18.20
CA LEU A 44 -8.55 20.19 16.95
C LEU A 44 -9.38 20.69 15.76
N LYS A 45 -8.72 21.23 14.74
CA LYS A 45 -9.34 21.67 13.49
C LYS A 45 -9.17 20.62 12.41
N LEU A 46 -10.28 20.17 11.84
CA LEU A 46 -10.28 19.25 10.70
C LEU A 46 -10.30 20.04 9.40
N ASN A 47 -9.53 19.59 8.40
CA ASN A 47 -9.57 20.17 7.06
C ASN A 47 -10.78 19.61 6.31
N TYR A 48 -11.76 20.47 6.02
CA TYR A 48 -13.01 20.10 5.35
C TYR A 48 -12.77 19.55 3.94
N ASP A 49 -11.86 20.16 3.18
CA ASP A 49 -11.58 19.78 1.78
C ASP A 49 -10.95 18.39 1.66
N LYS A 50 -10.27 17.93 2.71
CA LYS A 50 -9.64 16.60 2.77
C LYS A 50 -10.51 15.54 3.42
N LEU A 51 -11.68 15.91 3.95
CA LEU A 51 -12.53 15.00 4.71
C LEU A 51 -13.21 13.99 3.77
N LYS A 52 -13.12 12.71 4.13
CA LYS A 52 -13.76 11.60 3.42
C LYS A 52 -14.63 10.84 4.41
N LEU A 53 -15.95 10.83 4.21
CA LEU A 53 -16.91 10.26 5.16
C LEU A 53 -17.75 9.16 4.52
N GLY A 54 -18.01 8.08 5.28
CA GLY A 54 -18.98 7.04 4.92
C GLY A 54 -18.66 6.28 3.64
N LEU A 55 -17.40 6.26 3.20
CA LEU A 55 -17.00 5.58 1.97
C LEU A 55 -16.79 4.07 2.21
N PRO A 56 -17.16 3.22 1.24
CA PRO A 56 -16.90 1.77 1.32
C PRO A 56 -15.41 1.43 1.14
N SER A 57 -14.61 2.36 0.63
CA SER A 57 -13.15 2.26 0.59
C SER A 57 -12.50 3.64 0.69
N VAL A 58 -11.30 3.70 1.27
CA VAL A 58 -10.54 4.95 1.43
C VAL A 58 -9.05 4.71 1.25
N THR A 59 -8.36 5.66 0.63
CA THR A 59 -6.89 5.67 0.58
C THR A 59 -6.35 6.23 1.89
N TYR A 60 -5.55 5.45 2.61
CA TYR A 60 -4.91 5.80 3.86
C TYR A 60 -3.45 5.31 3.83
N LEU A 61 -2.50 6.22 4.07
CA LEU A 61 -1.06 5.93 4.04
C LEU A 61 -0.56 5.23 2.76
N GLY A 62 -1.12 5.59 1.61
CA GLY A 62 -0.76 4.99 0.31
C GLY A 62 -1.36 3.62 0.04
N HIS A 63 -2.23 3.12 0.93
CA HIS A 63 -2.96 1.88 0.76
C HIS A 63 -4.45 2.15 0.58
N GLN A 64 -5.13 1.33 -0.22
CA GLN A 64 -6.58 1.38 -0.31
C GLN A 64 -7.16 0.40 0.71
N LEU A 65 -7.94 0.92 1.65
CA LEU A 65 -8.62 0.15 2.68
C LEU A 65 -10.06 -0.07 2.26
N SER A 66 -10.54 -1.30 2.30
CA SER A 66 -11.94 -1.64 2.05
C SER A 66 -12.42 -2.74 3.00
N LYS A 67 -13.71 -3.11 2.90
CA LYS A 67 -14.28 -4.25 3.63
C LYS A 67 -13.52 -5.56 3.38
N GLN A 68 -12.93 -5.72 2.20
CA GLN A 68 -12.18 -6.92 1.81
C GLN A 68 -10.79 -6.96 2.46
N GLY A 69 -10.30 -5.83 2.98
CA GLY A 69 -8.98 -5.66 3.60
C GLY A 69 -8.15 -4.58 2.92
N ILE A 70 -6.83 -4.71 2.97
CA ILE A 70 -5.90 -3.73 2.38
C ILE A 70 -5.53 -4.14 0.96
N THR A 71 -5.91 -3.32 -0.03
CA THR A 71 -5.46 -3.45 -1.41
C THR A 71 -4.36 -2.43 -1.73
N PRO A 72 -3.39 -2.80 -2.58
CA PRO A 72 -2.42 -1.82 -3.08
C PRO A 72 -3.08 -0.73 -3.92
N ASP A 73 -2.47 0.46 -3.90
CA ASP A 73 -2.93 1.60 -4.71
C ASP A 73 -2.99 1.21 -6.21
N PRO A 74 -4.16 1.32 -6.87
CA PRO A 74 -4.31 0.99 -8.28
C PRO A 74 -3.34 1.73 -9.20
N SER A 75 -2.93 2.95 -8.86
CA SER A 75 -1.94 3.73 -9.62
C SER A 75 -0.56 3.08 -9.59
N LYS A 76 -0.14 2.54 -8.43
CA LYS A 76 1.14 1.84 -8.27
C LYS A 76 1.11 0.49 -8.99
N VAL A 77 -0.01 -0.23 -8.89
CA VAL A 77 -0.24 -1.48 -9.63
C VAL A 77 -0.16 -1.25 -11.14
N LYS A 78 -0.84 -0.21 -11.64
CA LYS A 78 -0.82 0.15 -13.06
C LYS A 78 0.58 0.55 -13.53
N ALA A 79 1.30 1.33 -12.71
CA ALA A 79 2.67 1.71 -13.03
C ALA A 79 3.57 0.48 -13.15
N ILE A 80 3.53 -0.45 -12.19
CA ILE A 80 4.30 -1.70 -12.25
C ILE A 80 3.92 -2.55 -13.46
N SER A 81 2.62 -2.66 -13.77
CA SER A 81 2.13 -3.40 -14.92
C SER A 81 2.63 -2.83 -16.26
N ALA A 82 2.78 -1.51 -16.35
CA ALA A 82 3.23 -0.82 -17.57
C ALA A 82 4.75 -0.82 -17.78
N ILE A 83 5.57 -1.17 -16.76
CA ILE A 83 7.04 -1.13 -16.88
C ILE A 83 7.51 -2.16 -17.92
N PRO A 84 8.24 -1.76 -18.97
CA PRO A 84 8.79 -2.69 -19.96
C PRO A 84 9.89 -3.57 -19.34
N ALA A 85 10.30 -4.62 -20.07
CA ALA A 85 11.46 -5.40 -19.65
C ALA A 85 12.71 -4.48 -19.61
N PRO A 86 13.50 -4.52 -18.53
CA PRO A 86 14.63 -3.64 -18.38
C PRO A 86 15.72 -3.98 -19.40
N THR A 87 16.38 -2.95 -19.91
CA THR A 87 17.50 -3.02 -20.85
C THR A 87 18.83 -2.69 -20.20
N SER A 88 18.81 -2.25 -18.93
CA SER A 88 19.99 -1.90 -18.15
C SER A 88 19.85 -2.25 -16.66
N LYS A 89 20.98 -2.32 -15.94
CA LYS A 89 20.99 -2.49 -14.47
C LYS A 89 20.21 -1.39 -13.76
N ALA A 90 20.28 -0.15 -14.26
CA ALA A 90 19.59 0.99 -13.67
C ALA A 90 18.05 0.83 -13.76
N GLU A 91 17.54 0.41 -14.92
CA GLU A 91 16.12 0.12 -15.12
C GLU A 91 15.63 -1.04 -14.25
N LEU A 92 16.44 -2.09 -14.12
CA LEU A 92 16.10 -3.22 -13.27
C LEU A 92 16.08 -2.82 -11.78
N LEU A 93 17.02 -2.01 -11.34
CA LEU A 93 17.05 -1.48 -9.97
C LEU A 93 15.84 -0.59 -9.70
N HIS A 94 15.47 0.25 -10.66
CA HIS A 94 14.26 1.09 -10.59
C HIS A 94 12.99 0.22 -10.41
N PHE A 95 12.85 -0.82 -11.23
CA PHE A 95 11.75 -1.78 -11.12
C PHE A 95 11.71 -2.45 -9.73
N LEU A 96 12.84 -2.97 -9.25
CA LEU A 96 12.89 -3.64 -7.94
C LEU A 96 12.58 -2.66 -6.80
N GLY A 97 13.04 -1.41 -6.89
CA GLY A 97 12.68 -0.36 -5.93
C GLY A 97 11.18 -0.13 -5.86
N MET A 98 10.52 -0.02 -7.01
CA MET A 98 9.05 0.10 -7.07
C MET A 98 8.33 -1.15 -6.56
N ALA A 99 8.81 -2.34 -6.94
CA ALA A 99 8.24 -3.61 -6.51
C ALA A 99 8.36 -3.84 -5.01
N THR A 100 9.38 -3.28 -4.36
CA THR A 100 9.60 -3.37 -2.90
C THR A 100 8.41 -2.79 -2.12
N TYR A 101 7.74 -1.76 -2.64
CA TYR A 101 6.51 -1.22 -2.02
C TYR A 101 5.41 -2.27 -1.87
N LEU A 102 5.31 -3.18 -2.85
CA LEU A 102 4.28 -4.20 -2.92
C LEU A 102 4.78 -5.59 -2.48
N MET A 103 6.03 -5.71 -2.02
CA MET A 103 6.62 -7.01 -1.70
C MET A 103 5.87 -7.77 -0.60
N LYS A 104 5.23 -7.06 0.34
CA LYS A 104 4.44 -7.65 1.43
C LYS A 104 3.25 -8.47 0.93
N LEU A 105 2.80 -8.21 -0.31
CA LEU A 105 1.69 -8.91 -0.95
C LEU A 105 2.12 -10.17 -1.69
N VAL A 106 3.41 -10.38 -1.88
CA VAL A 106 3.94 -11.49 -2.67
C VAL A 106 4.71 -12.45 -1.77
N PRO A 107 4.15 -13.64 -1.48
CA PRO A 107 4.87 -14.66 -0.73
C PRO A 107 6.20 -15.03 -1.39
N ASN A 108 7.24 -15.17 -0.58
CA ASN A 108 8.58 -15.53 -1.02
C ASN A 108 9.17 -14.56 -2.09
N PHE A 109 8.82 -13.27 -2.02
CA PHE A 109 9.31 -12.24 -2.95
C PHE A 109 10.84 -12.24 -3.11
N SER A 110 11.59 -12.42 -2.01
CA SER A 110 13.06 -12.51 -2.04
C SER A 110 13.53 -13.67 -2.94
N ALA A 111 13.01 -14.88 -2.74
CA ALA A 111 13.40 -16.02 -3.58
C ALA A 111 13.07 -15.81 -5.06
N LYS A 112 11.91 -15.20 -5.35
CA LYS A 112 11.47 -14.93 -6.73
C LYS A 112 12.30 -13.86 -7.44
N THR A 113 12.77 -12.86 -6.70
CA THR A 113 13.61 -11.77 -7.23
C THR A 113 15.09 -12.13 -7.27
N GLN A 114 15.51 -13.28 -6.72
CA GLN A 114 16.92 -13.68 -6.69
C GLN A 114 17.61 -13.64 -8.06
N PRO A 115 17.03 -14.21 -9.15
CA PRO A 115 17.66 -14.16 -10.48
C PRO A 115 17.87 -12.73 -11.01
N LEU A 116 17.02 -11.80 -10.58
CA LEU A 116 17.10 -10.38 -10.94
C LEU A 116 18.11 -9.62 -10.08
N ARG A 117 18.29 -10.01 -8.82
CA ARG A 117 19.28 -9.42 -7.93
C ARG A 117 20.70 -9.88 -8.26
N ASP A 118 20.86 -11.11 -8.75
CA ASP A 118 22.16 -11.65 -9.12
C ASP A 118 22.84 -10.84 -10.25
N ILE A 119 22.08 -10.41 -11.27
CA ILE A 119 22.60 -9.56 -12.35
C ILE A 119 22.91 -8.12 -11.92
N LEU A 120 22.39 -7.67 -10.78
CA LEU A 120 22.67 -6.32 -10.24
C LEU A 120 24.01 -6.25 -9.50
N LYS A 121 24.65 -7.38 -9.20
CA LYS A 121 25.96 -7.39 -8.53
C LYS A 121 27.01 -6.67 -9.38
N SER A 122 27.94 -5.99 -8.71
CA SER A 122 28.92 -5.10 -9.36
C SER A 122 29.89 -5.86 -10.28
N ASP A 123 30.16 -7.12 -9.98
CA ASP A 123 31.06 -8.04 -10.70
C ASP A 123 30.41 -8.74 -11.91
N VAL A 124 29.09 -8.59 -12.12
CA VAL A 124 28.35 -9.27 -13.18
C VAL A 124 28.07 -8.33 -14.35
N SER A 125 28.48 -8.68 -15.57
CA SER A 125 28.10 -7.91 -16.77
C SER A 125 26.60 -8.02 -17.05
N TRP A 126 25.99 -6.98 -17.62
CA TRP A 126 24.58 -7.03 -17.98
C TRP A 126 24.31 -8.06 -19.07
N HIS A 127 23.53 -9.10 -18.75
CA HIS A 127 23.07 -10.11 -19.69
C HIS A 127 21.62 -10.52 -19.41
N TRP A 128 20.67 -10.10 -20.23
CA TRP A 128 19.27 -10.46 -20.02
C TRP A 128 18.94 -11.83 -20.63
N ILE A 129 18.75 -12.86 -19.78
CA ILE A 129 18.47 -14.24 -20.22
C ILE A 129 16.98 -14.62 -20.03
N PRO A 130 16.46 -15.64 -20.75
CA PRO A 130 15.06 -16.04 -20.66
C PRO A 130 14.56 -16.31 -19.22
N LYS A 131 15.41 -16.90 -18.37
CA LYS A 131 15.08 -17.14 -16.95
C LYS A 131 14.77 -15.85 -16.18
N MET A 132 15.45 -14.74 -16.50
CA MET A 132 15.20 -13.43 -15.90
C MET A 132 13.90 -12.83 -16.41
N ALA A 133 13.60 -12.97 -17.70
CA ALA A 133 12.32 -12.53 -18.27
C ALA A 133 11.12 -13.28 -17.64
N VAL A 134 11.26 -14.59 -17.42
CA VAL A 134 10.26 -15.40 -16.71
C VAL A 134 10.06 -14.89 -15.28
N ALA A 135 11.16 -14.68 -14.53
CA ALA A 135 11.07 -14.16 -13.17
C ALA A 135 10.43 -12.76 -13.12
N PHE A 136 10.83 -11.87 -14.03
CA PHE A 136 10.29 -10.50 -14.14
C PHE A 136 8.78 -10.51 -14.40
N ASN A 137 8.32 -11.31 -15.36
CA ASN A 137 6.89 -11.42 -15.67
C ASN A 137 6.09 -12.11 -14.55
N ASP A 138 6.66 -13.12 -13.89
CA ASP A 138 6.03 -13.77 -12.72
C ASP A 138 5.82 -12.76 -11.58
N ILE A 139 6.84 -11.94 -11.30
CA ILE A 139 6.76 -10.89 -10.28
C ILE A 139 5.73 -9.85 -10.67
N LYS A 140 5.76 -9.32 -11.91
CA LYS A 140 4.75 -8.35 -12.38
C LYS A 140 3.34 -8.91 -12.22
N SER A 141 3.10 -10.13 -12.70
CA SER A 141 1.81 -10.79 -12.58
C SER A 141 1.36 -10.87 -11.11
N LYS A 142 2.22 -11.36 -10.21
CA LYS A 142 1.92 -11.48 -8.78
C LYS A 142 1.68 -10.14 -8.08
N LEU A 143 2.41 -9.08 -8.43
CA LEU A 143 2.20 -7.75 -7.87
C LEU A 143 0.88 -7.12 -8.36
N THR A 144 0.41 -7.50 -9.55
CA THR A 144 -0.85 -7.02 -10.14
C THR A 144 -2.07 -7.86 -9.80
N THR A 145 -1.87 -9.11 -9.40
CA THR A 145 -2.92 -10.07 -8.99
C THR A 145 -2.91 -10.31 -7.48
N ALA A 146 -2.05 -9.59 -6.74
CA ALA A 146 -1.80 -9.81 -5.33
C ALA A 146 -3.10 -9.66 -4.53
N PRO A 147 -3.42 -10.64 -3.67
CA PRO A 147 -4.64 -10.62 -2.89
C PRO A 147 -4.62 -9.52 -1.84
N VAL A 148 -5.82 -9.20 -1.37
CA VAL A 148 -6.06 -8.30 -0.25
C VAL A 148 -5.33 -8.81 0.99
N LEU A 149 -4.60 -7.96 1.72
CA LEU A 149 -4.07 -8.35 3.03
C LEU A 149 -5.22 -8.36 4.04
N HIS A 150 -5.35 -9.50 4.73
CA HIS A 150 -6.26 -9.70 5.86
C HIS A 150 -5.58 -9.32 7.18
#